data_AF-A0A929YJH6-F1
#
_entry.id   AF-A0A929YJH6-F1
#
_cell.length_a   1.000
_cell.length_b   1.000
_cell.length_c   1.000
_cell.angle_alpha   90.00
_cell.angle_beta   90.00
_cell.angle_gamma   90.00
#
_symmetry.space_group_name_H-M   'P 1'
#
loop_
_entity.id
_entity.type
_entity.pdbx_description
1 polymer ?
#
loop_
_entity_poly.entity_id
_entity_poly.type
_entity_poly.pdbx_seq_one_letter_code
_entity_poly.pdbx_strand_id
1 'polypeptide(L)'
;MKKMLTVMILAVVVFTSACSGSQATASSGSHNNIVSVETRKVDNGNKKSKNISSYLTNVDENAEQFVADFDLRQYLIDTGAQSIKRYEIPEENIMAVLVRYQNEITVELQFVVDQYNTYGYLKSVLIYAASSDYVFRGNYTGQGTRSAWYRVYSGTDSMMKPDYDWSSFRPRDFMVKADDIFYMLNMSGTNSMVSVPDYFDQAYKDGVLPYIGLKDVSYREDPLKDSNDIGGSMETIN
;
A
#
# COMPACT_ATOMS: atom_id res chain seq x y z
N MET A 1 -73.86 15.20 27.14
CA MET A 1 -74.14 14.75 28.53
C MET A 1 -73.61 13.33 28.69
N LYS A 2 -72.90 13.07 29.81
CA LYS A 2 -72.59 11.76 30.45
C LYS A 2 -71.63 10.82 29.68
N LYS A 3 -70.37 10.73 30.13
CA LYS A 3 -69.80 9.75 31.10
C LYS A 3 -69.59 8.36 30.45
N MET A 4 -68.35 8.01 30.11
CA MET A 4 -67.46 7.13 30.90
C MET A 4 -67.98 5.70 31.04
N LEU A 5 -67.35 4.74 30.34
CA LEU A 5 -66.89 3.51 30.99
C LEU A 5 -65.80 2.80 30.17
N THR A 6 -64.67 2.61 30.84
CA THR A 6 -63.50 1.80 30.52
C THR A 6 -63.83 0.31 30.45
N VAL A 7 -63.31 -0.41 29.46
CA VAL A 7 -62.94 -1.84 29.61
C VAL A 7 -61.60 -2.09 28.94
N MET A 8 -60.73 -2.72 29.72
CA MET A 8 -59.33 -3.08 29.50
C MET A 8 -59.20 -4.44 28.79
N ILE A 9 -58.12 -4.57 28.00
CA ILE A 9 -57.31 -5.78 27.77
C ILE A 9 -57.95 -6.94 26.97
N LEU A 10 -57.42 -7.23 25.77
CA LEU A 10 -56.57 -8.41 25.56
C LEU A 10 -55.75 -8.28 24.26
N ALA A 11 -54.44 -8.43 24.40
CA ALA A 11 -53.46 -8.44 23.33
C ALA A 11 -53.49 -9.79 22.58
N VAL A 12 -53.57 -9.72 21.25
CA VAL A 12 -53.03 -10.76 20.35
C VAL A 12 -52.31 -10.01 19.23
N VAL A 13 -51.00 -9.80 19.40
CA VAL A 13 -50.13 -9.34 18.32
C VAL A 13 -49.91 -10.53 17.39
N VAL A 14 -50.57 -10.49 16.24
CA VAL A 14 -50.29 -11.40 15.13
C VAL A 14 -49.03 -10.87 14.44
N PHE A 15 -47.92 -11.61 14.58
CA PHE A 15 -46.70 -11.36 13.82
C PHE A 15 -46.92 -11.73 12.35
N THR A 16 -47.22 -10.73 11.52
CA THR A 16 -46.89 -10.78 10.09
C THR A 16 -46.63 -9.36 9.59
N SER A 17 -45.37 -8.98 9.46
CA SER A 17 -44.97 -8.04 8.42
C SER A 17 -43.46 -8.06 8.19
N ALA A 18 -43.16 -8.13 6.90
CA ALA A 18 -42.00 -7.59 6.23
C ALA A 18 -40.67 -8.30 6.45
N CYS A 19 -40.18 -8.85 5.34
CA CYS A 19 -38.76 -8.97 5.03
C CYS A 19 -38.06 -7.64 5.36
N SER A 20 -37.38 -7.59 6.50
CA SER A 20 -36.36 -6.60 6.77
C SER A 20 -35.10 -7.04 6.04
N GLY A 21 -34.90 -6.48 4.84
CA GLY A 21 -33.57 -6.41 4.26
C GLY A 21 -32.66 -5.75 5.27
N SER A 22 -31.63 -6.47 5.70
CA SER A 22 -30.59 -5.92 6.56
C SER A 22 -29.89 -4.82 5.76
N GLN A 23 -30.24 -3.57 6.04
CA GLN A 23 -29.36 -2.44 5.76
C GLN A 23 -28.05 -2.75 6.50
N ALA A 24 -27.03 -3.14 5.75
CA ALA A 24 -25.66 -2.97 6.19
C ALA A 24 -25.47 -1.45 6.29
N THR A 25 -25.61 -0.93 7.50
CA THR A 25 -25.05 0.36 7.86
C THR A 25 -23.55 0.25 7.65
N ALA A 26 -23.09 0.76 6.50
CA ALA A 26 -21.69 1.02 6.25
C ALA A 26 -21.24 2.05 7.29
N SER A 27 -20.73 1.54 8.40
CA SER A 27 -19.86 2.27 9.30
C SER A 27 -18.64 2.66 8.48
N SER A 28 -18.55 3.93 8.08
CA SER A 28 -17.32 4.57 7.59
C SER A 28 -16.32 4.65 8.74
N GLY A 29 -15.82 3.49 9.16
CA GLY A 29 -14.69 3.35 10.06
C GLY A 29 -13.42 3.34 9.21
N SER A 30 -12.53 4.28 9.48
CA SER A 30 -11.20 4.29 8.87
C SER A 30 -10.49 2.96 9.16
N HIS A 31 -10.28 2.12 8.14
CA HIS A 31 -9.62 0.81 8.23
C HIS A 31 -8.09 0.95 8.31
N ASN A 32 -7.59 1.95 9.03
CA ASN A 32 -6.15 2.18 9.16
C ASN A 32 -5.57 1.15 10.13
N ASN A 33 -4.75 0.25 9.60
CA ASN A 33 -4.12 -0.80 10.38
C ASN A 33 -2.66 -0.42 10.69
N ILE A 34 -2.31 -0.43 11.99
CA ILE A 34 -0.99 -0.01 12.47
C ILE A 34 -0.24 -1.26 12.93
N VAL A 35 0.73 -1.71 12.14
CA VAL A 35 1.64 -2.79 12.52
C VAL A 35 3.04 -2.22 12.73
N SER A 36 3.49 -2.25 13.99
CA SER A 36 4.90 -1.99 14.30
C SER A 36 5.67 -3.30 14.10
N VAL A 37 6.71 -3.30 13.27
CA VAL A 37 7.57 -4.47 13.12
C VAL A 37 8.42 -4.54 14.39
N GLU A 38 8.27 -5.61 15.18
CA GLU A 38 9.19 -5.84 16.30
C GLU A 38 10.62 -5.84 15.74
N THR A 39 11.45 -4.94 16.26
CA THR A 39 12.83 -4.76 15.86
C THR A 39 13.62 -6.02 16.19
N ARG A 40 13.70 -6.97 15.24
CA ARG A 40 14.77 -7.96 15.26
C ARG A 40 16.07 -7.18 15.26
N LYS A 41 16.94 -7.47 16.23
CA LYS A 41 18.30 -6.93 16.29
C LYS A 41 18.90 -7.00 14.88
N VAL A 42 19.31 -5.85 14.37
CA VAL A 42 19.98 -5.74 13.07
C VAL A 42 21.28 -6.53 13.22
N ASP A 43 21.29 -7.76 12.72
CA ASP A 43 22.51 -8.53 12.57
C ASP A 43 23.32 -7.79 11.50
N ASN A 44 24.37 -7.11 11.96
CA ASN A 44 25.26 -6.30 11.14
C ASN A 44 26.19 -7.17 10.26
N GLY A 45 25.74 -8.37 9.91
CA GLY A 45 26.47 -9.41 9.23
C GLY A 45 25.86 -9.69 7.86
N ASN A 46 26.40 -9.03 6.83
CA ASN A 46 26.48 -9.57 5.48
C ASN A 46 25.21 -10.28 4.98
N LYS A 47 24.04 -9.61 5.01
CA LYS A 47 22.84 -10.11 4.33
C LYS A 47 23.13 -10.11 2.82
N LYS A 48 23.56 -11.25 2.27
CA LYS A 48 23.37 -11.51 0.83
C LYS A 48 21.92 -11.15 0.52
N SER A 49 21.69 -10.25 -0.44
CA SER A 49 20.33 -9.98 -0.88
C SER A 49 19.70 -11.32 -1.28
N LYS A 50 18.60 -11.68 -0.62
CA LYS A 50 17.89 -12.90 -1.01
C LYS A 50 17.38 -12.71 -2.43
N ASN A 51 17.41 -13.77 -3.22
CA ASN A 51 16.79 -13.76 -4.54
C ASN A 51 15.27 -13.62 -4.39
N ILE A 52 14.61 -12.92 -5.33
CA ILE A 52 13.16 -12.75 -5.35
C ILE A 52 12.42 -14.08 -5.22
N SER A 53 12.95 -15.17 -5.79
CA SER A 53 12.36 -16.52 -5.71
C SER A 53 12.11 -17.01 -4.29
N SER A 54 12.87 -16.52 -3.30
CA SER A 54 12.65 -16.87 -1.88
C SER A 54 11.37 -16.30 -1.26
N TYR A 55 10.74 -15.34 -1.95
CA TYR A 55 9.49 -14.71 -1.56
C TYR A 55 8.32 -15.12 -2.46
N LEU A 56 8.56 -15.96 -3.46
CA LEU A 56 7.55 -16.41 -4.42
C LEU A 56 7.04 -17.81 -4.08
N THR A 57 5.75 -18.03 -4.23
CA THR A 57 5.08 -19.33 -4.16
C THR A 57 4.11 -19.50 -5.32
N ASN A 58 3.65 -20.71 -5.60
CA ASN A 58 2.70 -20.99 -6.69
C ASN A 58 3.17 -20.44 -8.05
N VAL A 59 4.46 -20.64 -8.36
CA VAL A 59 5.09 -20.12 -9.58
C VAL A 59 4.56 -20.86 -10.81
N ASP A 60 4.08 -20.12 -11.80
CA ASP A 60 3.76 -20.58 -13.15
C ASP A 60 4.41 -19.63 -14.17
N GLU A 61 5.57 -20.04 -14.69
CA GLU A 61 6.34 -19.24 -15.65
C GLU A 61 5.62 -19.04 -16.99
N ASN A 62 4.62 -19.88 -17.29
CA ASN A 62 3.84 -19.84 -18.52
C ASN A 62 2.52 -19.06 -18.37
N ALA A 63 2.21 -18.55 -17.18
CA ALA A 63 1.00 -17.78 -16.96
C ALA A 63 1.01 -16.49 -17.81
N GLU A 64 -0.14 -16.17 -18.39
CA GLU A 64 -0.29 -14.97 -19.21
C GLU A 64 -0.30 -13.68 -18.37
N GLN A 65 -0.73 -13.75 -17.11
CA GLN A 65 -0.94 -12.58 -16.25
C GLN A 65 -0.21 -12.69 -14.90
N PHE A 66 -0.60 -13.64 -14.03
CA PHE A 66 -0.02 -13.79 -12.70
C PHE A 66 0.95 -14.97 -12.65
N VAL A 67 2.24 -14.68 -12.57
CA VAL A 67 3.29 -15.72 -12.66
C VAL A 67 3.67 -16.32 -11.31
N ALA A 68 3.29 -15.70 -10.19
CA ALA A 68 3.49 -16.22 -8.84
C ALA A 68 2.68 -15.44 -7.79
N ASP A 69 2.54 -16.03 -6.60
CA ASP A 69 2.17 -15.33 -5.38
C ASP A 69 3.42 -14.77 -4.69
N PHE A 70 3.40 -13.50 -4.30
CA PHE A 70 4.53 -12.79 -3.73
C PHE A 70 4.28 -12.36 -2.28
N ASP A 71 5.18 -12.75 -1.39
CA ASP A 71 5.24 -12.27 0.00
C ASP A 71 5.94 -10.90 0.09
N LEU A 72 5.24 -9.86 -0.39
CA LEU A 72 5.74 -8.48 -0.40
C LEU A 72 6.03 -7.99 1.03
N ARG A 73 5.25 -8.40 2.03
CA ARG A 73 5.49 -8.03 3.43
C ARG A 73 6.86 -8.51 3.89
N GLN A 74 7.17 -9.80 3.72
CA GLN A 74 8.45 -10.36 4.15
C GLN A 74 9.62 -9.80 3.32
N TYR A 75 9.40 -9.53 2.02
CA TYR A 75 10.37 -8.84 1.18
C TYR A 75 10.74 -7.47 1.76
N LEU A 76 9.76 -6.63 2.09
CA LEU A 76 9.98 -5.30 2.67
C LEU A 76 10.68 -5.36 4.03
N ILE A 77 10.34 -6.34 4.89
CA ILE A 77 11.02 -6.56 6.17
C ILE A 77 12.49 -6.93 5.94
N ASP A 78 12.77 -7.82 4.99
CA ASP A 78 14.13 -8.29 4.73
C ASP A 78 15.01 -7.20 4.09
N THR A 79 14.42 -6.25 3.37
CA THR A 79 15.10 -5.03 2.86
C THR A 79 15.25 -3.93 3.91
N GLY A 80 14.74 -4.10 5.13
CA GLY A 80 15.03 -3.23 6.27
C GLY A 80 13.87 -2.35 6.75
N ALA A 81 12.63 -2.68 6.37
CA ALA A 81 11.46 -1.97 6.90
C ALA A 81 11.37 -2.09 8.44
N GLN A 82 11.21 -0.96 9.11
CA GLN A 82 10.95 -0.86 10.55
C GLN A 82 9.45 -0.75 10.87
N SER A 83 8.67 -0.25 9.92
CA SER A 83 7.23 -0.10 10.06
C SER A 83 6.58 -0.23 8.70
N ILE A 84 5.44 -0.92 8.64
CA ILE A 84 4.59 -1.03 7.46
C ILE A 84 3.18 -0.67 7.91
N LYS A 85 2.63 0.42 7.37
CA LYS A 85 1.31 0.93 7.74
C LYS A 85 0.45 1.13 6.52
N ARG A 86 -0.82 0.77 6.63
CA ARG A 86 -1.80 0.95 5.57
C ARG A 86 -2.67 2.17 5.86
N TYR A 87 -2.96 2.94 4.81
CA TYR A 87 -3.89 4.05 4.82
C TYR A 87 -4.80 3.94 3.61
N GLU A 88 -6.11 4.10 3.85
CA GLU A 88 -7.07 4.30 2.78
C GLU A 88 -7.18 5.79 2.47
N ILE A 89 -7.27 6.12 1.18
CA ILE A 89 -7.64 7.44 0.67
C ILE A 89 -8.93 7.23 -0.15
N PRO A 90 -10.08 7.13 0.53
CA PRO A 90 -11.34 6.71 -0.11
C PRO A 90 -11.77 7.64 -1.25
N GLU A 91 -11.51 8.93 -1.14
CA GLU A 91 -11.89 9.94 -2.15
C GLU A 91 -11.18 9.72 -3.49
N GLU A 92 -10.00 9.10 -3.47
CA GLU A 92 -9.18 8.84 -4.65
C GLU A 92 -9.17 7.35 -5.05
N ASN A 93 -9.86 6.50 -4.28
CA ASN A 93 -9.81 5.05 -4.41
C ASN A 93 -8.36 4.50 -4.41
N ILE A 94 -7.53 5.09 -3.54
CA ILE A 94 -6.13 4.71 -3.36
C ILE A 94 -5.96 4.02 -2.01
N MET A 95 -5.27 2.88 -2.00
CA MET A 95 -4.65 2.35 -0.79
C MET A 95 -3.16 2.71 -0.81
N ALA A 96 -2.71 3.43 0.21
CA ALA A 96 -1.30 3.75 0.42
C ALA A 96 -0.71 2.83 1.50
N VAL A 97 0.38 2.14 1.17
CA VAL A 97 1.19 1.37 2.13
C VAL A 97 2.49 2.13 2.39
N LEU A 98 2.63 2.67 3.59
CA LEU A 98 3.80 3.42 4.04
C LEU A 98 4.79 2.49 4.72
N VAL A 99 6.00 2.44 4.15
CA VAL A 99 7.11 1.62 4.62
C VAL A 99 8.23 2.55 5.12
N ARG A 100 8.58 2.46 6.40
CA ARG A 100 9.61 3.31 7.01
C ARG A 100 10.90 2.56 7.25
N TYR A 101 12.01 3.22 6.97
CA TYR A 101 13.38 2.71 7.14
C TYR A 101 14.13 3.46 8.23
N GLN A 102 15.24 2.86 8.67
CA GLN A 102 16.04 3.38 9.78
C GLN A 102 16.64 4.77 9.51
N ASN A 103 16.93 5.09 8.25
CA ASN A 103 17.52 6.36 7.84
C ASN A 103 16.46 7.44 7.55
N GLU A 104 15.25 7.29 8.10
CA GLU A 104 14.13 8.22 7.97
C GLU A 104 13.52 8.31 6.56
N ILE A 105 13.98 7.49 5.61
CA ILE A 105 13.27 7.30 4.35
C ILE A 105 11.92 6.61 4.61
N THR A 106 10.88 7.19 4.02
CA THR A 106 9.57 6.57 3.87
C THR A 106 9.34 6.28 2.39
N VAL A 107 8.93 5.05 2.10
CA VAL A 107 8.48 4.61 0.79
C VAL A 107 6.98 4.41 0.87
N GLU A 108 6.24 5.08 0.01
CA GLU A 108 4.80 4.99 -0.09
C GLU A 108 4.43 4.22 -1.37
N LEU A 109 3.85 3.03 -1.20
CA LEU A 109 3.34 2.21 -2.29
C LEU A 109 1.85 2.50 -2.47
N GLN A 110 1.48 3.13 -3.57
CA GLN A 110 0.10 3.50 -3.86
C GLN A 110 -0.53 2.50 -4.82
N PHE A 111 -1.52 1.79 -4.33
CA PHE A 111 -2.32 0.85 -5.09
C PHE A 111 -3.66 1.49 -5.45
N VAL A 112 -4.13 1.20 -6.66
CA VAL A 112 -5.47 1.58 -7.12
C VAL A 112 -6.21 0.36 -7.62
N VAL A 113 -7.54 0.44 -7.62
CA VAL A 113 -8.39 -0.47 -8.36
C VAL A 113 -9.20 0.36 -9.35
N ASP A 114 -9.28 -0.07 -10.61
CA ASP A 114 -10.13 0.55 -11.61
C ASP A 114 -11.32 -0.34 -11.95
N GLN A 115 -12.23 0.17 -12.77
CA GLN A 115 -13.45 -0.54 -13.16
C GLN A 115 -13.22 -1.76 -14.07
N TYR A 116 -12.00 -1.92 -14.60
CA TYR A 116 -11.68 -3.00 -15.53
C TYR A 116 -11.01 -4.19 -14.82
N ASN A 117 -10.40 -3.94 -13.66
CA ASN A 117 -9.67 -4.94 -12.91
C ASN A 117 -10.45 -5.38 -11.66
N THR A 118 -10.49 -6.69 -11.42
CA THR A 118 -11.06 -7.26 -10.18
C THR A 118 -10.07 -7.21 -9.01
N TYR A 119 -8.85 -6.75 -9.26
CA TYR A 119 -7.72 -6.67 -8.33
C TYR A 119 -7.13 -5.24 -8.37
N GLY A 120 -6.52 -4.83 -7.25
CA GLY A 120 -5.76 -3.59 -7.22
C GLY A 120 -4.36 -3.78 -7.80
N TYR A 121 -3.77 -2.74 -8.37
CA TYR A 121 -2.39 -2.78 -8.88
C TYR A 121 -1.59 -1.59 -8.35
N LEU A 122 -0.29 -1.80 -8.21
CA LEU A 122 0.64 -0.75 -7.83
C LEU A 122 0.73 0.30 -8.94
N LYS A 123 0.20 1.50 -8.67
CA LYS A 123 0.17 2.62 -9.61
C LYS A 123 1.42 3.49 -9.49
N SER A 124 1.84 3.76 -8.27
CA SER A 124 2.92 4.70 -7.99
C SER A 124 3.71 4.34 -6.75
N VAL A 125 4.97 4.73 -6.76
CA VAL A 125 5.87 4.65 -5.60
C VAL A 125 6.39 6.05 -5.32
N LEU A 126 6.24 6.52 -4.08
CA LEU A 126 6.79 7.80 -3.64
C LEU A 126 7.89 7.57 -2.60
N ILE A 127 8.94 8.38 -2.64
CA ILE A 127 10.03 8.35 -1.66
C ILE A 127 10.23 9.76 -1.10
N TYR A 128 10.30 9.86 0.22
CA TYR A 128 10.57 11.10 0.93
C TYR A 128 11.23 10.83 2.29
N ALA A 129 11.87 11.83 2.87
CA ALA A 129 12.32 11.77 4.26
C ALA A 129 11.13 12.12 5.18
N ALA A 130 10.96 11.40 6.28
CA ALA A 130 9.96 11.73 7.28
C ALA A 130 10.44 11.37 8.69
N SER A 131 10.18 12.27 9.63
CA SER A 131 10.51 12.06 11.03
C SER A 131 9.66 10.92 11.61
N SER A 132 10.15 10.29 12.68
CA SER A 132 9.46 9.14 13.28
C SER A 132 8.02 9.45 13.74
N ASP A 133 7.77 10.69 14.13
CA ASP A 133 6.46 11.22 14.55
C ASP A 133 5.58 11.66 13.37
N TYR A 134 6.06 11.61 12.12
CA TYR A 134 5.23 11.91 10.97
C TYR A 134 4.01 10.98 10.94
N VAL A 135 2.83 11.53 10.66
CA VAL A 135 1.57 10.79 10.51
C VAL A 135 0.95 11.18 9.19
N PHE A 136 0.86 10.22 8.28
CA PHE A 136 0.13 10.40 7.03
C PHE A 136 -1.37 10.52 7.31
N ARG A 137 -2.03 11.51 6.70
CA ARG A 137 -3.46 11.80 6.88
C ARG A 137 -4.22 11.96 5.57
N GLY A 138 -3.61 11.60 4.43
CA GLY A 138 -4.14 11.95 3.11
C GLY A 138 -4.15 13.48 2.88
N ASN A 139 -4.34 13.90 1.63
CA ASN A 139 -4.44 15.32 1.24
C ASN A 139 -3.31 16.22 1.79
N TYR A 140 -2.11 15.67 2.00
CA TYR A 140 -0.92 16.41 2.48
C TYR A 140 -1.06 17.10 3.86
N THR A 141 -2.10 16.78 4.64
CA THR A 141 -2.36 17.36 5.97
C THR A 141 -1.72 16.54 7.11
N GLY A 142 -0.63 15.84 6.81
CA GLY A 142 0.08 15.02 7.78
C GLY A 142 0.59 15.85 8.96
N GLN A 143 0.67 15.22 10.13
CA GLN A 143 1.33 15.81 11.30
C GLN A 143 2.80 15.36 11.34
N GLY A 144 3.68 16.13 11.97
CA GLY A 144 5.13 15.83 12.02
C GLY A 144 5.90 16.41 10.84
N THR A 145 7.18 16.05 10.73
CA THR A 145 8.10 16.64 9.73
C THR A 145 8.31 15.67 8.57
N ARG A 146 8.25 16.19 7.35
CA ARG A 146 8.66 15.48 6.12
C ARG A 146 9.55 16.38 5.28
N SER A 147 10.25 15.80 4.32
CA SER A 147 11.08 16.55 3.39
C SER A 147 10.27 17.52 2.51
N ALA A 148 10.93 18.60 2.10
CA ALA A 148 10.44 19.55 1.10
C ALA A 148 10.40 18.97 -0.32
N TRP A 149 11.04 17.82 -0.53
CA TRP A 149 11.08 17.07 -1.77
C TRP A 149 10.37 15.72 -1.60
N TYR A 150 9.92 15.17 -2.71
CA TYR A 150 9.61 13.76 -2.85
C TYR A 150 9.94 13.29 -4.26
N ARG A 151 10.39 12.04 -4.37
CA ARG A 151 10.60 11.34 -5.63
C ARG A 151 9.32 10.59 -5.97
N VAL A 152 8.81 10.77 -7.18
CA VAL A 152 7.60 10.10 -7.67
C VAL A 152 7.98 9.18 -8.83
N TYR A 153 7.56 7.93 -8.71
CA TYR A 153 7.58 6.96 -9.79
C TYR A 153 6.14 6.70 -10.23
N SER A 154 5.75 7.28 -11.37
CA SER A 154 4.42 7.11 -11.98
C SER A 154 4.39 5.82 -12.79
N GLY A 155 4.41 4.69 -12.07
CA GLY A 155 4.63 3.34 -12.62
C GLY A 155 5.98 2.79 -12.18
N THR A 156 6.05 1.48 -11.95
CA THR A 156 7.29 0.79 -11.52
C THR A 156 8.35 0.75 -12.60
N ASP A 157 7.97 0.89 -13.88
CA ASP A 157 8.88 1.04 -15.01
C ASP A 157 9.75 2.30 -14.89
N SER A 158 9.19 3.39 -14.36
CA SER A 158 9.94 4.63 -14.11
C SER A 158 10.99 4.53 -13.00
N MET A 159 11.00 3.43 -12.25
CA MET A 159 12.02 3.11 -11.24
C MET A 159 13.24 2.41 -11.85
N MET A 160 13.09 1.85 -13.04
CA MET A 160 14.15 1.11 -13.72
C MET A 160 15.24 2.07 -14.21
N LYS A 161 16.45 1.56 -14.36
CA LYS A 161 17.54 2.33 -14.96
C LYS A 161 17.23 2.73 -16.41
N PRO A 162 17.75 3.88 -16.89
CA PRO A 162 17.51 4.34 -18.25
C PRO A 162 17.97 3.35 -19.35
N ASP A 163 18.94 2.50 -19.05
CA ASP A 163 19.52 1.52 -19.97
C ASP A 163 18.90 0.12 -19.86
N TYR A 164 17.79 -0.02 -19.12
CA TYR A 164 17.10 -1.30 -19.00
C TYR A 164 16.58 -1.79 -20.37
N ASP A 165 16.86 -3.06 -20.69
CA ASP A 165 16.42 -3.67 -21.94
C ASP A 165 14.96 -4.13 -21.86
N TRP A 166 14.09 -3.35 -22.50
CA TRP A 166 12.66 -3.64 -22.60
C TRP A 166 12.30 -4.63 -23.71
N SER A 167 13.25 -5.12 -24.51
CA SER A 167 12.97 -5.95 -25.69
C SER A 167 12.27 -7.28 -25.35
N SER A 168 12.56 -7.84 -24.18
CA SER A 168 11.92 -9.06 -23.67
C SER A 168 10.76 -8.79 -22.72
N PHE A 169 10.32 -7.53 -22.56
CA PHE A 169 9.29 -7.18 -21.60
C PHE A 169 7.95 -7.85 -21.93
N ARG A 170 7.29 -8.33 -20.88
CA ARG A 170 5.93 -8.86 -20.90
C ARG A 170 5.18 -8.25 -19.71
N PRO A 171 3.98 -7.69 -19.91
CA PRO A 171 3.19 -7.13 -18.82
C PRO A 171 2.59 -8.28 -18.00
N ARG A 172 3.36 -8.78 -17.04
CA ARG A 172 2.94 -9.81 -16.08
C ARG A 172 3.16 -9.30 -14.68
N ASP A 173 2.44 -9.89 -13.75
CA ASP A 173 2.39 -9.48 -12.37
C ASP A 173 2.71 -10.64 -11.42
N PHE A 174 3.16 -10.29 -10.23
CA PHE A 174 2.99 -11.12 -9.05
C PHE A 174 1.71 -10.71 -8.33
N MET A 175 0.91 -11.71 -7.94
CA MET A 175 -0.19 -11.48 -7.00
C MET A 175 0.39 -11.35 -5.60
N VAL A 176 0.11 -10.25 -4.89
CA VAL A 176 0.58 -10.08 -3.52
C VAL A 176 -0.27 -10.93 -2.59
N LYS A 177 0.38 -11.69 -1.71
CA LYS A 177 -0.32 -12.45 -0.67
C LYS A 177 -1.14 -11.51 0.20
N ALA A 178 -2.44 -11.75 0.23
CA ALA A 178 -3.35 -10.97 1.05
C ALA A 178 -3.08 -11.22 2.54
N ASP A 179 -3.01 -10.14 3.30
CA ASP A 179 -2.95 -10.14 4.75
C ASP A 179 -3.75 -8.95 5.31
N ASP A 180 -3.44 -8.49 6.51
CA ASP A 180 -4.10 -7.35 7.16
C ASP A 180 -3.66 -5.96 6.62
N ILE A 181 -2.69 -5.93 5.69
CA ILE A 181 -2.13 -4.73 5.04
C ILE A 181 -2.40 -4.75 3.54
N PHE A 182 -2.16 -5.85 2.85
CA PHE A 182 -2.15 -5.94 1.38
C PHE A 182 -3.46 -6.50 0.81
N TYR A 183 -4.51 -5.68 0.80
CA TYR A 183 -5.76 -5.93 0.07
C TYR A 183 -6.40 -4.59 -0.29
N MET A 184 -7.35 -4.49 -1.20
CA MET A 184 -8.10 -3.24 -1.44
C MET A 184 -9.60 -3.49 -1.42
N LEU A 185 -10.41 -2.49 -1.12
CA LEU A 185 -11.84 -2.58 -1.38
C LEU A 185 -12.07 -2.29 -2.87
N ASN A 186 -12.75 -3.19 -3.57
CA ASN A 186 -13.23 -2.89 -4.91
C ASN A 186 -14.47 -1.98 -4.87
N MET A 187 -14.93 -1.54 -6.05
CA MET A 187 -16.11 -0.67 -6.16
C MET A 187 -17.40 -1.28 -5.61
N SER A 188 -17.44 -2.60 -5.38
CA SER A 188 -18.54 -3.31 -4.73
C SER A 188 -18.37 -3.45 -3.20
N GLY A 189 -17.35 -2.80 -2.62
CA GLY A 189 -17.06 -2.84 -1.19
C GLY A 189 -16.50 -4.19 -0.71
N THR A 190 -16.04 -5.04 -1.62
CA THR A 190 -15.48 -6.36 -1.29
C THR A 190 -13.95 -6.30 -1.35
N ASN A 191 -13.28 -7.06 -0.48
CA ASN A 191 -11.83 -7.20 -0.52
C ASN A 191 -11.39 -7.81 -1.87
N SER A 192 -10.45 -7.15 -2.51
CA SER A 192 -9.73 -7.55 -3.70
C SER A 192 -8.26 -7.70 -3.37
N MET A 193 -7.62 -8.69 -3.96
CA MET A 193 -6.17 -8.84 -3.89
C MET A 193 -5.48 -7.68 -4.61
N VAL A 194 -4.19 -7.48 -4.35
CA VAL A 194 -3.38 -6.48 -5.03
C VAL A 194 -2.22 -7.13 -5.77
N SER A 195 -1.75 -6.53 -6.86
CA SER A 195 -0.62 -7.01 -7.65
C SER A 195 0.50 -5.98 -7.76
N VAL A 196 1.70 -6.49 -8.05
CA VAL A 196 2.86 -5.70 -8.48
C VAL A 196 3.45 -6.33 -9.73
N PRO A 197 4.14 -5.59 -10.60
CA PRO A 197 4.74 -6.20 -11.80
C PRO A 197 5.82 -7.24 -11.49
N ASP A 198 6.00 -8.22 -12.38
CA ASP A 198 6.94 -9.34 -12.19
C ASP A 198 8.43 -8.91 -12.15
N TYR A 199 8.72 -7.68 -12.55
CA TYR A 199 10.03 -7.03 -12.46
C TYR A 199 10.19 -6.15 -11.21
N PHE A 200 9.24 -6.17 -10.26
CA PHE A 200 9.25 -5.32 -9.06
C PHE A 200 10.55 -5.41 -8.25
N ASP A 201 11.16 -6.59 -8.13
CA ASP A 201 12.44 -6.76 -7.41
C ASP A 201 13.54 -5.88 -7.99
N GLN A 202 13.67 -5.85 -9.33
CA GLN A 202 14.67 -5.04 -10.01
C GLN A 202 14.32 -3.55 -9.90
N ALA A 203 13.06 -3.18 -10.13
CA ALA A 203 12.57 -1.81 -9.97
C ALA A 203 12.85 -1.26 -8.56
N TYR A 204 12.58 -2.07 -7.53
CA TYR A 204 12.81 -1.71 -6.14
C TYR A 204 14.31 -1.58 -5.82
N LYS A 205 15.14 -2.47 -6.37
CA LYS A 205 16.61 -2.40 -6.25
C LYS A 205 17.20 -1.15 -6.87
N ASP A 206 16.69 -0.74 -8.03
CA ASP A 206 17.20 0.43 -8.74
C ASP A 206 16.64 1.74 -8.19
N GLY A 207 15.34 1.79 -7.87
CA GLY A 207 14.66 3.02 -7.47
C GLY A 207 14.61 3.30 -5.97
N VAL A 208 14.63 2.28 -5.10
CA VAL A 208 14.40 2.44 -3.64
C VAL A 208 15.65 2.14 -2.83
N LEU A 209 16.37 1.05 -3.12
CA LEU A 209 17.54 0.67 -2.32
C LEU A 209 18.62 1.77 -2.21
N PRO A 210 18.88 2.59 -3.26
CA PRO A 210 19.83 3.70 -3.15
C PRO A 210 19.46 4.71 -2.08
N TYR A 211 18.17 4.99 -1.88
CA TYR A 211 17.69 5.92 -0.86
C TYR A 211 17.84 5.35 0.55
N ILE A 212 17.41 4.11 0.79
CA ILE A 212 17.47 3.51 2.13
C ILE A 212 18.91 3.18 2.58
N GLY A 213 19.85 3.14 1.63
CA GLY A 213 21.29 2.98 1.89
C GLY A 213 22.03 4.27 2.26
N LEU A 214 21.37 5.44 2.17
CA LEU A 214 21.98 6.73 2.55
C LEU A 214 22.20 6.80 4.06
N LYS A 215 23.37 7.31 4.47
CA LYS A 215 23.68 7.53 5.89
C LYS A 215 22.96 8.75 6.47
N ASP A 216 22.98 9.85 5.73
CA ASP A 216 22.38 11.13 6.13
C ASP A 216 21.39 11.56 5.05
N VAL A 217 20.11 11.60 5.40
CA VAL A 217 19.03 11.98 4.48
C VAL A 217 18.68 13.45 4.69
N SER A 218 18.70 14.21 3.60
CA SER A 218 18.32 15.63 3.63
C SER A 218 16.80 15.79 3.64
N TYR A 219 16.29 16.66 4.51
CA TYR A 219 14.89 17.09 4.46
C TYR A 219 14.65 18.24 3.47
N ARG A 220 15.71 18.87 2.93
CA ARG A 220 15.57 20.06 2.08
C ARG A 220 15.57 19.74 0.59
N GLU A 221 16.46 18.87 0.17
CA GLU A 221 16.66 18.53 -1.24
C GLU A 221 16.84 17.03 -1.40
N ASP A 222 16.38 16.50 -2.53
CA ASP A 222 16.56 15.09 -2.85
C ASP A 222 18.06 14.77 -2.97
N PRO A 223 18.60 13.86 -2.11
CA PRO A 223 20.02 13.52 -2.13
C PRO A 223 20.51 12.91 -3.45
N LEU A 224 19.60 12.37 -4.27
CA LEU A 224 19.88 11.72 -5.55
C LEU A 224 19.34 12.51 -6.74
N LYS A 225 19.02 13.81 -6.57
CA LYS A 225 18.50 14.68 -7.65
C LYS A 225 19.37 14.73 -8.92
N ASP A 226 20.69 14.66 -8.75
CA ASP A 226 21.67 14.77 -9.84
C ASP A 226 22.15 13.40 -10.36
N SER A 227 21.54 12.30 -9.89
CA SER A 227 21.89 10.96 -10.35
C SER A 227 21.29 10.67 -11.72
N ASN A 228 22.10 10.16 -12.64
CA ASN A 228 21.63 9.65 -13.93
C ASN A 228 21.10 8.21 -13.83
N ASP A 229 21.31 7.54 -12.70
CA ASP A 229 20.95 6.13 -12.50
C ASP A 229 19.59 5.97 -11.78
N ILE A 230 19.01 7.07 -11.32
CA ILE A 230 17.73 7.08 -10.59
C ILE A 230 16.66 7.68 -11.48
N GLY A 231 15.61 6.91 -11.75
CA GLY A 231 14.45 7.37 -12.51
C GLY A 231 13.50 8.27 -11.71
N GLY A 232 12.24 8.33 -12.17
CA GLY A 232 11.18 9.10 -11.53
C GLY A 232 11.34 10.62 -11.63
N SER A 233 10.27 11.35 -11.32
CA SER A 233 10.26 12.81 -11.26
C SER A 233 10.43 13.30 -9.83
N MET A 234 11.15 14.41 -9.67
CA MET A 234 11.19 15.13 -8.40
C MET A 234 10.04 16.13 -8.36
N GLU A 235 9.35 16.16 -7.23
CA GLU A 235 8.37 17.20 -6.92
C GLU A 235 8.77 17.91 -5.62
N THR A 236 8.50 19.21 -5.55
CA THR A 236 8.81 20.06 -4.40
C THR A 236 7.54 20.68 -3.85
N ILE A 237 7.44 20.74 -2.53
CA ILE A 237 6.34 21.43 -1.85
C ILE A 237 6.76 22.89 -1.73
N ASN A 238 5.99 23.78 -2.36
CA ASN A 238 6.14 25.23 -2.20
C ASN A 238 5.54 25.71 -0.88
#